data_AF-A0A2E0YTY1-F1
#
_entry.id   AF-A0A2E0YTY1-F1
#
_cell.length_a   1.000
_cell.length_b   1.000
_cell.length_c   1.000
_cell.angle_alpha   90.00
_cell.angle_beta   90.00
_cell.angle_gamma   90.00
#
_symmetry.space_group_name_H-M   'P 1'
#
loop_
_entity.id
_entity.type
_entity.pdbx_description
1 polymer ?
#
loop_
_entity_poly.entity_id
_entity_poly.type
_entity_poly.pdbx_seq_one_letter_code
_entity_poly.pdbx_strand_id
1 'polypeptide(L)' 'MANDIARNLAAWGDEAVVAAKVADHLRRFWTPAMRAQLAATAHDPDAPLLPAVRRALAADPATT' A
#
# COMPACT_ATOMS: atom_id res chain seq x y z
N MET A 1 2.84 4.37 -8.84
CA MET A 1 3.06 5.17 -7.63
C MET A 1 3.13 4.32 -6.35
N ALA A 2 2.09 3.60 -5.93
CA ALA A 2 2.12 2.81 -4.68
C ALA A 2 3.30 1.81 -4.63
N ASN A 3 3.53 1.07 -5.73
CA ASN A 3 4.69 0.19 -5.86
C ASN A 3 6.02 0.94 -5.80
N ASP A 4 6.10 2.16 -6.34
CA ASP A 4 7.32 2.97 -6.33
C ASP A 4 7.64 3.42 -4.90
N ILE A 5 6.62 3.80 -4.12
CA ILE A 5 6.74 4.08 -2.69
C ILE A 5 7.28 2.85 -1.95
N ALA A 6 6.70 1.67 -2.20
CA ALA A 6 7.16 0.43 -1.58
C ALA A 6 8.62 0.09 -1.96
N ARG A 7 9.01 0.26 -3.23
CA ARG A 7 10.40 0.05 -3.67
C ARG A 7 11.38 1.02 -3.00
N ASN A 8 11.02 2.30 -2.88
CA ASN A 8 11.86 3.29 -2.21
C ASN A 8 12.01 3.00 -0.71
N LEU A 9 11.00 2.39 -0.10
CA LEU A 9 11.02 2.01 1.31
C LEU A 9 11.65 0.64 1.55
N ALA A 10 11.97 -0.15 0.52
CA ALA A 10 12.46 -1.52 0.67
C ALA A 10 13.74 -1.65 1.50
N ALA A 11 14.60 -0.62 1.49
CA ALA A 11 15.83 -0.61 2.30
C ALA A 11 15.60 -0.43 3.81
N TRP A 12 14.37 -0.13 4.24
CA TRP A 12 14.06 0.21 5.62
C TRP A 12 13.77 -1.00 6.51
N GLY A 13 13.70 -2.21 5.96
CA GLY A 13 13.47 -3.43 6.73
C GLY A 13 12.83 -4.54 5.89
N ASP A 14 12.25 -5.51 6.60
CA ASP A 14 11.48 -6.58 5.98
C ASP A 14 10.14 -6.09 5.39
N GLU A 15 9.44 -6.99 4.69
CA GLU A 15 8.16 -6.67 4.04
C GLU A 15 7.13 -6.10 5.02
N ALA A 16 7.08 -6.57 6.27
CA ALA A 16 6.11 -6.09 7.26
C ALA A 16 6.41 -4.65 7.67
N VAL A 17 7.68 -4.31 7.90
CA VAL A 17 8.13 -2.94 8.16
C VAL A 17 7.84 -2.04 6.96
N VAL A 18 8.14 -2.51 5.74
CA VAL A 18 7.88 -1.76 4.50
C VAL A 18 6.37 -1.52 4.33
N ALA A 19 5.54 -2.54 4.51
CA ALA A 19 4.09 -2.43 4.40
C ALA A 19 3.51 -1.40 5.40
N ALA A 20 3.96 -1.43 6.65
CA ALA A 20 3.54 -0.45 7.65
C ALA A 20 3.91 0.99 7.25
N LYS A 21 5.12 1.20 6.70
CA LYS A 21 5.56 2.51 6.20
C LYS A 21 4.78 2.96 4.96
N VAL A 22 4.44 2.03 4.06
CA VAL A 22 3.58 2.32 2.90
C VAL A 22 2.21 2.76 3.39
N ALA A 23 1.58 2.03 4.31
CA ALA A 23 0.28 2.39 4.87
C ALA A 23 0.30 3.81 5.50
N ASP A 24 1.31 4.12 6.33
CA ASP A 24 1.45 5.46 6.90
C ASP A 24 1.59 6.55 5.82
N HIS A 25 2.39 6.30 4.79
CA HIS A 25 2.58 7.25 3.69
C HIS A 25 1.27 7.49 2.93
N LEU A 26 0.54 6.44 2.56
CA LEU A 26 -0.74 6.56 1.86
C LEU A 26 -1.76 7.33 2.71
N ARG A 27 -1.82 7.09 4.02
CA ARG A 27 -2.73 7.79 4.92
C ARG A 27 -2.41 9.29 5.01
N ARG A 28 -1.13 9.65 5.07
CA ARG A 28 -0.69 11.05 5.28
C ARG A 28 -0.73 11.89 4.00
N PHE A 29 -0.42 11.29 2.86
CA PHE A 29 -0.17 12.06 1.63
C PHE A 29 -1.19 11.83 0.52
N TRP A 30 -1.95 10.73 0.57
CA TRP A 30 -2.97 10.47 -0.44
C TRP A 30 -4.33 10.98 0.04
N THR A 31 -5.17 11.39 -0.92
CA THR A 31 -6.56 11.70 -0.63
C THR A 31 -7.36 10.42 -0.40
N PRO A 32 -8.53 10.48 0.26
CA PRO A 32 -9.42 9.33 0.40
C PRO A 32 -9.77 8.66 -0.93
N ALA A 33 -10.01 9.45 -1.98
CA ALA A 33 -10.34 8.93 -3.32
C ALA A 33 -9.20 8.11 -3.94
N MET A 34 -7.95 8.57 -3.80
CA MET A 34 -6.78 7.83 -4.30
C MET A 34 -6.61 6.49 -3.57
N ARG A 35 -6.84 6.46 -2.25
CA ARG A 35 -6.80 5.21 -1.47
C ARG A 35 -7.91 4.25 -1.89
N ALA A 36 -9.12 4.75 -2.10
CA ALA A 36 -10.23 3.94 -2.58
C ALA A 36 -9.94 3.32 -3.97
N GLN A 37 -9.36 4.09 -4.89
CA GLN A 37 -8.97 3.58 -6.21
C GLN A 37 -7.88 2.50 -6.11
N LEU A 38 -6.90 2.68 -5.22
CA LEU A 38 -5.87 1.66 -4.97
C LEU A 38 -6.47 0.39 -4.37
N ALA A 39 -7.41 0.52 -3.42
CA ALA A 39 -8.13 -0.61 -2.85
C ALA A 39 -8.94 -1.37 -3.91
N ALA A 40 -9.66 -0.66 -4.78
CA ALA A 40 -10.39 -1.25 -5.89
C ALA A 40 -9.45 -2.01 -6.85
N THR A 41 -8.27 -1.45 -7.14
CA THR A 41 -7.24 -2.12 -7.94
C THR A 41 -6.74 -3.40 -7.27
N ALA A 42 -6.61 -3.41 -5.94
CA ALA A 42 -6.13 -4.57 -5.21
C ALA A 42 -7.14 -5.74 -5.15
N HIS A 43 -8.41 -5.48 -5.47
CA HIS A 43 -9.44 -6.52 -5.57
C HIS A 43 -9.18 -7.48 -6.75
N ASP A 44 -8.50 -7.00 -7.78
CA ASP A 44 -7.97 -7.84 -8.85
C ASP A 44 -6.71 -8.59 -8.33
N PRO A 45 -6.74 -9.92 -8.21
CA PRO A 45 -5.59 -10.70 -7.75
C PRO A 45 -4.42 -10.64 -8.73
N ASP A 46 -4.67 -10.41 -10.02
CA ASP A 46 -3.66 -10.33 -11.08
C ASP A 46 -3.10 -8.92 -11.24
N ALA A 47 -3.67 -7.93 -10.54
CA ALA A 47 -3.11 -6.58 -10.51
C ALA A 47 -1.65 -6.64 -10.04
N PRO A 48 -0.72 -5.96 -10.76
CA PRO A 48 0.72 -6.04 -10.53
C PRO A 48 1.15 -5.20 -9.31
N LEU A 49 0.52 -5.41 -8.16
CA LEU A 49 0.85 -4.77 -6.89
C LEU A 49 1.90 -5.58 -6.14
N LEU A 50 2.89 -4.88 -5.58
CA LEU A 50 3.91 -5.53 -4.76
C LEU A 50 3.29 -6.11 -3.48
N PRO A 51 3.83 -7.21 -2.92
CA PRO A 51 3.34 -7.81 -1.68
C PRO A 51 3.18 -6.81 -0.53
N ALA A 52 4.18 -5.94 -0.33
CA ALA A 52 4.12 -4.89 0.69
C ALA A 52 2.95 -3.90 0.50
N VAL A 53 2.54 -3.62 -0.74
CA VAL A 53 1.39 -2.73 -1.01
C VAL A 53 0.07 -3.44 -0.69
N ARG A 54 -0.07 -4.71 -1.09
CA ARG A 54 -1.26 -5.52 -0.73
C ARG A 54 -1.39 -5.67 0.79
N ARG A 55 -0.27 -5.93 1.46
CA ARG A 55 -0.22 -6.01 2.94
C ARG A 55 -0.54 -4.68 3.61
N ALA A 56 -0.07 -3.56 3.06
CA ALA A 56 -0.41 -2.23 3.57
C ALA A 56 -1.92 -1.96 3.53
N LEU A 57 -2.59 -2.35 2.44
CA LEU A 57 -4.04 -2.20 2.30
C LEU A 57 -4.82 -3.12 3.25
N ALA A 58 -4.36 -4.36 3.45
CA ALA A 58 -4.96 -5.29 4.39
C ALA A 58 -4.82 -4.87 5.87
N ALA A 59 -3.81 -4.06 6.19
CA ALA A 59 -3.57 -3.54 7.54
C ALA A 59 -4.30 -2.22 7.83
N ASP A 60 -4.89 -1.55 6.83
CA ASP A 60 -5.59 -0.28 7.00
C ASP A 60 -7.10 -0.52 7.22
N PRO A 61 -7.62 -0.28 8.45
CA PRO A 61 -9.02 -0.56 8.80
C PRO A 61 -10.02 0.35 8.09
N ALA A 62 -9.58 1.39 7.36
CA ALA A 62 -10.46 2.23 6.56
C ALA A 62 -10.89 1.61 5.20
N THR A 63 -10.43 0.38 4.92
CA THR A 63 -10.64 -0.32 3.64
C THR A 63 -11.59 -1.52 3.74
N THR A 64 -12.20 -1.75 4.90
CA THR A 64 -13.25 -2.77 5.14
C THR A 64 -14.60 -2.09 5.36
#